data_AF-A0A7H9B4Z0-F1
#
_entry.id   AF-A0A7H9B4Z0-F1
#
_cell.length_a   1.000
_cell.length_b   1.000
_cell.length_c   1.000
_cell.angle_alpha   90.00
_cell.angle_beta   90.00
_cell.angle_gamma   90.00
#
_symmetry.space_group_name_H-M   'P 1'
#
loop_
_entity.id
_entity.type
_entity.pdbx_description
1 polymer ?
#
loop_
_entity_poly.entity_id
_entity_poly.type
_entity_poly.pdbx_seq_one_letter_code
_entity_poly.pdbx_strand_id
1 'polypeptide(L)'
;MNVRKAIIEPTGRKPARFLHVSFNQDDSCFSAATESGFLIYNTDPLACKLVKQFHEDVRAGKSEVGVGIGYTRMLYRTNYTALVGGGKRPRYPLNKLIIWDDLQQRECVILKFMSPIRHVFLSRMHIIVVLENSIEVFQFQPTPKRICPSLDISQNGPVDFVVSQTKMRRESQNNGNSNPETILNNNNNGNAGTQVGNINGILAFPSARSVGQVHIADLTRLKYNDQNPDGTQLLPTSIIKAHKTQIRMLKLNHQGTMVATCSIQGTLIRIFSTHNGSLIKELRRGLDRADIYEMSFSPKGSKLAVVSDKQTLHIFQITSGKDNHGSHGGSNEERPQNKHHALKNIVPSGWKPKYLDSVWSMCSIHLKNPMLRNSDMDTHFQKDRCRIGWCRDNNSENGNDLEDEDSIVLVWRQTGVWEKYVILEKEQDSQKVYSAQETLRNESTNNRGTQWELTRESWREL
;
A
#
# COMPACT_ATOMS: atom_id res chain seq x y z
N MET A 1 -13.23 -5.68 -49.76
CA MET A 1 -11.91 -5.26 -50.27
C MET A 1 -10.93 -5.31 -49.12
N ASN A 2 -9.88 -6.10 -49.32
CA ASN A 2 -8.74 -6.25 -48.43
C ASN A 2 -7.85 -5.00 -48.60
N VAL A 3 -7.51 -4.31 -47.53
CA VAL A 3 -6.34 -3.42 -47.50
C VAL A 3 -5.53 -3.75 -46.24
N ARG A 4 -4.78 -4.86 -46.32
CA ARG A 4 -3.52 -5.05 -45.58
C ARG A 4 -2.61 -3.85 -45.92
N LYS A 5 -1.69 -3.33 -45.10
CA LYS A 5 -1.16 -3.58 -43.76
C LYS A 5 -0.33 -2.30 -43.49
N ALA A 6 -0.05 -1.96 -42.23
CA ALA A 6 1.22 -1.30 -41.90
C ALA A 6 1.92 -2.15 -40.83
N ILE A 7 2.90 -2.92 -41.34
CA ILE A 7 4.21 -3.19 -40.75
C ILE A 7 4.17 -3.46 -39.24
N ILE A 8 4.29 -4.75 -38.91
CA ILE A 8 4.89 -5.17 -37.65
C ILE A 8 6.30 -4.57 -37.67
N GLU A 9 6.48 -3.40 -37.05
CA GLU A 9 7.77 -3.12 -36.46
C GLU A 9 7.98 -4.21 -35.41
N PRO A 10 9.04 -5.01 -35.49
CA PRO A 10 9.46 -5.77 -34.33
C PRO A 10 9.97 -4.70 -33.36
N THR A 11 9.09 -4.06 -32.59
CA THR A 11 9.56 -3.44 -31.36
C THR A 11 10.13 -4.60 -30.59
N GLY A 12 11.45 -4.68 -30.44
CA GLY A 12 12.16 -5.69 -29.65
C GLY A 12 11.80 -5.64 -28.15
N ARG A 13 10.62 -5.11 -27.81
CA ARG A 13 10.06 -5.06 -26.48
C ARG A 13 9.61 -6.46 -26.11
N LYS A 14 10.36 -7.10 -25.22
CA LYS A 14 9.85 -8.27 -24.50
C LYS A 14 8.47 -7.92 -23.91
N PRO A 15 7.45 -8.78 -24.07
CA PRO A 15 6.16 -8.55 -23.44
C PRO A 15 6.34 -8.46 -21.92
N ALA A 16 5.54 -7.62 -21.25
CA ALA A 16 5.57 -7.52 -19.80
C ALA A 16 5.32 -8.89 -19.17
N ARG A 17 6.14 -9.27 -18.17
CA ARG A 17 5.97 -10.55 -17.46
C ARG A 17 4.60 -10.66 -16.80
N PHE A 18 4.19 -9.58 -16.12
CA PHE A 18 2.89 -9.49 -15.47
C PHE A 18 2.10 -8.30 -16.02
N LEU A 19 0.78 -8.48 -16.15
CA LEU A 19 -0.15 -7.41 -16.53
C LEU A 19 -0.53 -6.57 -15.30
N HIS A 20 -0.64 -7.20 -14.13
CA HIS A 20 -0.88 -6.56 -12.85
C HIS A 20 -0.21 -7.34 -11.71
N VAL A 21 0.23 -6.63 -10.68
CA VAL A 21 0.72 -7.20 -9.41
C VAL A 21 0.02 -6.49 -8.26
N SER A 22 -0.41 -7.26 -7.26
CA SER A 22 -1.02 -6.75 -6.03
C SER A 22 -0.65 -7.62 -4.84
N PHE A 23 -0.10 -6.99 -3.79
CA PHE A 23 -0.07 -7.58 -2.46
C PHE A 23 -1.49 -7.76 -1.92
N ASN A 24 -1.67 -8.76 -1.04
CA ASN A 24 -2.86 -8.88 -0.23
C ASN A 24 -2.82 -7.88 0.95
N GLN A 25 -3.88 -7.83 1.74
CA GLN A 25 -4.16 -6.76 2.71
C GLN A 25 -3.14 -6.67 3.86
N ASP A 26 -2.37 -7.72 4.10
CA ASP A 26 -1.36 -7.84 5.15
C ASP A 26 0.06 -8.07 4.60
N ASP A 27 0.26 -7.85 3.30
CA ASP A 27 1.51 -8.04 2.55
C ASP A 27 2.12 -9.44 2.61
N SER A 28 1.41 -10.42 3.19
CA SER A 28 1.91 -11.79 3.38
C SER A 28 1.96 -12.60 2.09
N CYS A 29 1.20 -12.21 1.07
CA CYS A 29 1.19 -12.78 -0.26
C CYS A 29 1.05 -11.69 -1.32
N PHE A 30 1.39 -12.01 -2.57
CA PHE A 30 1.02 -11.21 -3.72
C PHE A 30 0.47 -12.05 -4.86
N SER A 31 -0.40 -11.43 -5.64
CA SER A 31 -1.00 -12.01 -6.84
C SER A 31 -0.45 -11.30 -8.08
N ALA A 32 -0.29 -12.06 -9.16
CA ALA A 32 0.21 -11.56 -10.44
C ALA A 32 -0.68 -12.04 -11.58
N ALA A 33 -1.19 -11.11 -12.41
CA ALA A 33 -2.02 -11.41 -13.56
C ALA A 33 -1.16 -11.53 -14.84
N THR A 34 -1.54 -12.42 -15.76
CA THR A 34 -0.76 -12.73 -16.97
C THR A 34 -1.64 -12.80 -18.21
N GLU A 35 -0.99 -12.91 -19.38
CA GLU A 35 -1.64 -13.13 -20.68
C GLU A 35 -2.43 -14.44 -20.77
N SER A 36 -2.32 -15.35 -19.80
CA SER A 36 -3.00 -16.66 -19.81
C SER A 36 -3.67 -17.04 -18.49
N GLY A 37 -3.68 -16.17 -17.49
CA GLY A 37 -4.25 -16.49 -16.18
C GLY A 37 -3.68 -15.64 -15.06
N PHE A 38 -3.46 -16.25 -13.89
CA PHE A 38 -2.87 -15.56 -12.74
C PHE A 38 -2.08 -16.51 -11.84
N LEU A 39 -1.22 -15.92 -11.01
CA LEU A 39 -0.39 -16.61 -10.03
C LEU A 39 -0.58 -15.98 -8.65
N ILE A 40 -0.31 -16.77 -7.61
CA ILE A 40 -0.22 -16.29 -6.23
C ILE A 40 1.09 -16.79 -5.63
N TYR A 41 1.82 -15.89 -4.98
CA TYR A 41 3.07 -16.16 -4.29
C TYR A 41 2.95 -15.79 -2.81
N ASN A 42 3.62 -16.54 -1.94
CA ASN A 42 4.01 -16.07 -0.62
C ASN A 42 5.06 -14.97 -0.78
N THR A 43 4.97 -13.90 0.00
CA THR A 43 5.90 -12.76 -0.11
C THR A 43 7.29 -13.11 0.40
N ASP A 44 7.38 -13.62 1.63
CA ASP A 44 8.63 -13.99 2.29
C ASP A 44 8.40 -15.18 3.26
N PRO A 45 9.14 -16.29 3.16
CA PRO A 45 10.05 -16.62 2.06
C PRO A 45 9.29 -16.71 0.72
N LEU A 46 9.88 -16.19 -0.36
CA LEU A 46 9.25 -16.21 -1.68
C LEU A 46 8.94 -17.65 -2.12
N ALA A 47 7.66 -17.94 -2.39
CA ALA A 47 7.24 -19.25 -2.88
C ALA A 47 5.97 -19.13 -3.74
N CYS A 48 5.97 -19.73 -4.94
CA CYS A 48 4.75 -19.83 -5.76
C CYS A 48 3.77 -20.81 -5.09
N LYS A 49 2.56 -20.33 -4.76
CA LYS A 49 1.53 -21.11 -4.09
C LYS A 49 0.43 -21.59 -5.03
N LEU A 50 0.15 -20.83 -6.08
CA LEU A 50 -0.88 -21.17 -7.05
C LEU A 50 -0.52 -20.64 -8.44
N VAL A 51 -0.82 -21.46 -9.45
CA VAL A 51 -0.78 -21.10 -10.86
C VAL A 51 -2.12 -21.50 -11.46
N LYS A 52 -2.93 -20.51 -11.84
CA LYS A 52 -4.18 -20.73 -12.56
C LYS A 52 -4.00 -20.32 -14.01
N GLN A 53 -4.02 -21.30 -14.90
CA GLN A 53 -4.05 -21.07 -16.34
C GLN A 53 -5.46 -21.27 -16.88
N PHE A 54 -5.80 -20.46 -17.88
CA PHE A 54 -7.00 -20.61 -18.67
C PHE A 54 -6.61 -21.10 -20.05
N HIS A 55 -7.33 -22.10 -20.56
CA HIS A 55 -7.11 -22.66 -21.88
C HIS A 55 -8.15 -22.13 -22.86
N GLU A 56 -7.76 -22.02 -24.12
CA GLU A 56 -8.68 -21.71 -25.20
C GLU A 56 -9.58 -22.91 -25.49
N ASP A 57 -10.88 -22.67 -25.61
CA ASP A 57 -11.77 -23.66 -26.22
C ASP A 57 -11.67 -23.56 -27.75
N VAL A 58 -10.91 -24.48 -28.35
CA VAL A 58 -10.59 -24.48 -29.80
C VAL A 58 -11.67 -25.20 -30.64
N ARG A 59 -12.85 -25.50 -30.08
CA ARG A 59 -13.82 -26.45 -30.68
C ARG A 59 -14.41 -26.06 -32.05
N ALA A 60 -14.11 -24.87 -32.59
CA ALA A 60 -14.61 -24.43 -33.89
C ALA A 60 -13.62 -23.60 -34.74
N GLY A 61 -12.30 -23.71 -34.51
CA GLY A 61 -11.29 -23.02 -35.34
C GLY A 61 -11.28 -21.48 -35.21
N LYS A 62 -12.13 -20.91 -34.35
CA LYS A 62 -12.08 -19.53 -33.85
C LYS A 62 -12.17 -19.60 -32.33
N SER A 63 -11.10 -19.21 -31.64
CA SER A 63 -11.15 -19.00 -30.19
C SER A 63 -11.94 -17.73 -29.92
N GLU A 64 -13.20 -17.84 -29.50
CA GLU A 64 -14.05 -16.69 -29.17
C GLU A 64 -13.77 -16.14 -27.77
N VAL A 65 -13.19 -16.95 -26.88
CA VAL A 65 -12.95 -16.58 -25.48
C VAL A 65 -11.45 -16.45 -25.22
N GLY A 66 -11.02 -15.25 -24.83
CA GLY A 66 -9.64 -15.03 -24.43
C GLY A 66 -9.26 -15.77 -23.14
N VAL A 67 -8.00 -15.69 -22.76
CA VAL A 67 -7.45 -16.37 -21.56
C VAL A 67 -6.70 -15.42 -20.63
N GLY A 68 -6.44 -14.19 -21.09
CA GLY A 68 -5.68 -13.19 -20.34
C GLY A 68 -6.47 -12.54 -19.22
N ILE A 69 -5.80 -12.37 -18.08
CA ILE A 69 -6.29 -11.64 -16.92
C ILE A 69 -5.46 -10.37 -16.80
N GLY A 70 -6.12 -9.21 -16.82
CA GLY A 70 -5.47 -7.91 -16.74
C GLY A 70 -5.33 -7.39 -15.33
N TYR A 71 -6.18 -7.85 -14.42
CA TYR A 71 -6.21 -7.41 -13.03
C TYR A 71 -6.54 -8.60 -12.12
N THR A 72 -5.78 -8.71 -11.03
CA THR A 72 -6.02 -9.69 -9.98
C THR A 72 -5.87 -9.02 -8.61
N ARG A 73 -6.71 -9.42 -7.64
CA ARG A 73 -6.56 -9.05 -6.24
C ARG A 73 -7.11 -10.11 -5.30
N MET A 74 -6.35 -10.44 -4.28
CA MET A 74 -6.70 -11.45 -3.27
C MET A 74 -7.61 -10.87 -2.17
N LEU A 75 -8.41 -11.74 -1.57
CA LEU A 75 -8.99 -11.51 -0.25
C LEU A 75 -8.17 -12.25 0.83
N TYR A 76 -7.27 -11.54 1.49
CA TYR A 76 -6.30 -12.09 2.46
C TYR A 76 -5.62 -13.35 1.91
N ARG A 77 -5.63 -14.45 2.68
CA ARG A 77 -5.20 -15.78 2.26
C ARG A 77 -6.39 -16.74 2.08
N THR A 78 -7.57 -16.19 1.73
CA THR A 78 -8.73 -17.01 1.41
C THR A 78 -8.61 -17.60 0.00
N ASN A 79 -9.56 -18.44 -0.37
CA ASN A 79 -9.75 -18.98 -1.72
C ASN A 79 -10.37 -17.97 -2.71
N TYR A 80 -10.71 -16.75 -2.28
CA TYR A 80 -11.35 -15.76 -3.15
C TYR A 80 -10.36 -14.79 -3.78
N THR A 81 -10.44 -14.67 -5.11
CA THR A 81 -9.65 -13.73 -5.90
C THR A 81 -10.54 -12.93 -6.85
N ALA A 82 -10.44 -11.61 -6.84
CA ALA A 82 -11.07 -10.74 -7.82
C ALA A 82 -10.27 -10.75 -9.12
N LEU A 83 -10.94 -10.95 -10.25
CA LEU A 83 -10.38 -10.98 -11.60
C LEU A 83 -11.11 -10.00 -12.52
N VAL A 84 -10.34 -9.31 -13.36
CA VAL A 84 -10.83 -8.61 -14.55
C VAL A 84 -9.96 -9.04 -15.73
N GLY A 85 -10.58 -9.28 -16.89
CA GLY A 85 -9.83 -9.69 -18.08
C GLY A 85 -8.86 -8.60 -18.56
N GLY A 86 -7.89 -8.99 -19.38
CA GLY A 86 -6.94 -8.05 -19.99
C GLY A 86 -5.88 -8.76 -20.80
N GLY A 87 -4.84 -8.03 -21.19
CA GLY A 87 -3.82 -8.54 -22.11
C GLY A 87 -4.31 -8.52 -23.56
N LYS A 88 -3.59 -9.23 -24.43
CA LYS A 88 -3.88 -9.28 -25.87
C LYS A 88 -5.20 -9.99 -26.19
N ARG A 89 -5.56 -10.97 -25.38
CA ARG A 89 -6.79 -11.77 -25.52
C ARG A 89 -7.47 -11.91 -24.16
N PRO A 90 -8.24 -10.90 -23.73
CA PRO A 90 -8.86 -10.88 -22.41
C PRO A 90 -9.91 -11.99 -22.28
N ARG A 91 -9.87 -12.73 -21.17
CA ARG A 91 -10.89 -13.74 -20.84
C ARG A 91 -12.25 -13.14 -20.53
N TYR A 92 -12.24 -11.98 -19.91
CA TYR A 92 -13.43 -11.25 -19.51
C TYR A 92 -13.39 -9.82 -20.05
N PRO A 93 -14.55 -9.18 -20.31
CA PRO A 93 -14.60 -7.75 -20.58
C PRO A 93 -13.98 -6.91 -19.46
N LEU A 94 -13.38 -5.76 -19.81
CA LEU A 94 -12.71 -4.86 -18.85
C LEU A 94 -13.67 -4.23 -17.82
N ASN A 95 -14.96 -4.28 -18.09
CA ASN A 95 -16.05 -3.78 -17.26
C ASN A 95 -16.81 -4.91 -16.52
N LYS A 96 -16.26 -6.13 -16.50
CA LYS A 96 -16.83 -7.29 -15.81
C LYS A 96 -15.89 -7.75 -14.70
N LEU A 97 -16.34 -7.64 -13.45
CA LEU A 97 -15.67 -8.18 -12.29
C LEU A 97 -16.12 -9.62 -12.06
N ILE A 98 -15.16 -10.51 -11.88
CA ILE A 98 -15.36 -11.89 -11.45
C ILE A 98 -14.74 -12.04 -10.07
N ILE A 99 -15.48 -12.58 -9.10
CA ILE A 99 -14.85 -13.19 -7.92
C ILE A 99 -14.73 -14.68 -8.20
N TRP A 100 -13.50 -15.14 -8.27
CA TRP A 100 -13.13 -16.54 -8.46
C TRP A 100 -13.00 -17.22 -7.11
N ASP A 101 -13.64 -18.37 -6.96
CA ASP A 101 -13.43 -19.30 -5.86
C ASP A 101 -12.47 -20.39 -6.34
N ASP A 102 -11.25 -20.39 -5.79
CA ASP A 102 -10.23 -21.37 -6.14
C ASP A 102 -10.47 -22.74 -5.51
N LEU A 103 -11.11 -22.82 -4.35
CA LEU A 103 -11.43 -24.10 -3.74
C LEU A 103 -12.49 -24.84 -4.56
N GLN A 104 -13.49 -24.11 -5.05
CA GLN A 104 -14.59 -24.65 -5.85
C GLN A 104 -14.34 -24.59 -7.35
N GLN A 105 -13.22 -23.99 -7.77
CA GLN A 105 -12.83 -23.78 -9.18
C GLN A 105 -13.94 -23.15 -10.03
N ARG A 106 -14.62 -22.11 -9.52
CA ARG A 106 -15.74 -21.45 -10.22
C ARG A 106 -15.81 -19.94 -10.02
N GLU A 107 -16.55 -19.30 -10.90
CA GLU A 107 -16.95 -17.89 -10.79
C GLU A 107 -18.10 -17.79 -9.79
N CYS A 108 -17.83 -17.30 -8.57
CA CYS A 108 -18.85 -17.26 -7.51
C CYS A 108 -19.66 -15.96 -7.51
N VAL A 109 -19.06 -14.84 -7.91
CA VAL A 109 -19.75 -13.54 -8.02
C VAL A 109 -19.39 -12.88 -9.36
N ILE A 110 -20.39 -12.30 -10.01
CA ILE A 110 -20.22 -11.59 -11.27
C ILE A 110 -20.90 -10.23 -11.17
N LEU A 111 -20.13 -9.15 -11.32
CA LEU A 111 -20.63 -7.78 -11.39
C LEU A 111 -20.27 -7.14 -12.73
N LYS A 112 -21.23 -6.47 -13.37
CA LYS A 112 -21.07 -5.83 -14.68
C LYS A 112 -21.29 -4.33 -14.55
N PHE A 113 -20.43 -3.55 -15.19
CA PHE A 113 -20.42 -2.10 -15.11
C PHE A 113 -20.49 -1.47 -16.50
N MET A 114 -20.86 -0.20 -16.58
CA MET A 114 -20.87 0.55 -17.85
C MET A 114 -19.53 1.21 -18.16
N SER A 115 -18.59 1.20 -17.21
CA SER A 115 -17.22 1.72 -17.33
C SER A 115 -16.21 0.60 -17.09
N PRO A 116 -15.01 0.66 -17.69
CA PRO A 116 -13.91 -0.21 -17.31
C PRO A 116 -13.61 -0.13 -15.82
N ILE A 117 -13.27 -1.27 -15.23
CA ILE A 117 -12.83 -1.38 -13.83
C ILE A 117 -11.35 -1.01 -13.76
N ARG A 118 -11.00 -0.10 -12.85
CA ARG A 118 -9.62 0.36 -12.63
C ARG A 118 -8.99 -0.32 -11.42
N HIS A 119 -9.74 -0.41 -10.32
CA HIS A 119 -9.31 -1.09 -9.11
C HIS A 119 -10.46 -1.82 -8.44
N VAL A 120 -10.13 -2.88 -7.69
CA VAL A 120 -11.06 -3.58 -6.81
C VAL A 120 -10.42 -3.64 -5.44
N PHE A 121 -11.22 -3.51 -4.38
CA PHE A 121 -10.80 -3.82 -3.02
C PHE A 121 -11.79 -4.81 -2.42
N LEU A 122 -11.24 -5.81 -1.74
CA LEU A 122 -12.02 -6.86 -1.10
C LEU A 122 -11.82 -6.80 0.41
N SER A 123 -12.91 -7.00 1.13
CA SER A 123 -12.92 -7.41 2.53
C SER A 123 -13.93 -8.55 2.71
N ARG A 124 -14.01 -9.09 3.92
CA ARG A 124 -15.03 -10.10 4.25
C ARG A 124 -16.46 -9.55 4.22
N MET A 125 -16.63 -8.23 4.18
CA MET A 125 -17.93 -7.56 4.21
C MET A 125 -18.27 -6.83 2.91
N HIS A 126 -17.26 -6.30 2.22
CA HIS A 126 -17.43 -5.37 1.12
C HIS A 126 -16.62 -5.74 -0.12
N ILE A 127 -17.22 -5.57 -1.29
CA ILE A 127 -16.58 -5.49 -2.60
C ILE A 127 -16.64 -4.02 -3.02
N ILE A 128 -15.50 -3.35 -3.13
CA ILE A 128 -15.40 -1.97 -3.60
C ILE A 128 -14.84 -1.98 -5.01
N VAL A 129 -15.59 -1.44 -5.96
CA VAL A 129 -15.21 -1.38 -7.37
C VAL A 129 -14.98 0.06 -7.76
N VAL A 130 -13.75 0.36 -8.19
CA VAL A 130 -13.36 1.69 -8.67
C VAL A 130 -13.42 1.67 -10.19
N LEU A 131 -14.30 2.50 -10.73
CA LEU A 131 -14.48 2.76 -12.15
C LEU A 131 -13.67 3.99 -12.57
N GLU A 132 -13.87 4.49 -13.77
CA GLU A 132 -13.11 5.64 -14.28
C GLU A 132 -13.37 6.94 -13.50
N ASN A 133 -14.64 7.19 -13.15
CA ASN A 133 -15.11 8.42 -12.50
C ASN A 133 -15.93 8.17 -11.23
N SER A 134 -16.09 6.92 -10.80
CA SER A 134 -16.90 6.61 -9.63
C SER A 134 -16.42 5.38 -8.86
N ILE A 135 -16.91 5.23 -7.63
CA ILE A 135 -16.72 4.07 -6.78
C ILE A 135 -18.08 3.47 -6.44
N GLU A 136 -18.21 2.16 -6.64
CA GLU A 136 -19.40 1.39 -6.27
C GLU A 136 -19.05 0.45 -5.10
N VAL A 137 -19.89 0.42 -4.06
CA VAL A 137 -19.67 -0.41 -2.86
C VAL A 137 -20.78 -1.44 -2.74
N PHE A 138 -20.42 -2.72 -2.77
CA PHE A 138 -21.31 -3.86 -2.65
C PHE A 138 -21.01 -4.70 -1.42
N GLN A 139 -21.99 -5.49 -0.99
CA GLN A 139 -21.80 -6.54 0.00
C GLN A 139 -20.99 -7.71 -0.58
N PHE A 140 -20.10 -8.29 0.21
CA PHE A 140 -19.44 -9.55 -0.13
C PHE A 140 -20.36 -10.73 0.23
N GLN A 141 -21.30 -11.05 -0.66
CA GLN A 141 -22.28 -12.14 -0.51
C GLN A 141 -22.53 -12.81 -1.89
N PRO A 142 -23.11 -14.03 -1.94
CA PRO A 142 -23.41 -14.72 -3.20
C PRO A 142 -24.24 -13.89 -4.20
N THR A 143 -25.14 -13.05 -3.68
CA THR A 143 -25.94 -12.07 -4.45
C THR A 143 -25.62 -10.65 -3.96
N PRO A 144 -24.52 -10.03 -4.44
CA PRO A 144 -24.08 -8.74 -3.94
C PRO A 144 -25.12 -7.65 -4.17
N LYS A 145 -25.47 -6.93 -3.11
CA LYS A 145 -26.27 -5.70 -3.18
C LYS A 145 -25.39 -4.47 -2.98
N ARG A 146 -25.70 -3.40 -3.71
CA ARG A 146 -25.06 -2.09 -3.52
C ARG A 146 -25.53 -1.46 -2.21
N ILE A 147 -24.63 -0.88 -1.43
CA ILE A 147 -24.91 -0.43 -0.05
C ILE A 147 -25.10 1.09 0.05
N CYS A 148 -24.34 1.85 -0.74
CA CYS A 148 -24.42 3.31 -0.79
C CYS A 148 -24.49 3.81 -2.25
N PRO A 149 -24.92 5.07 -2.49
CA PRO A 149 -24.88 5.65 -3.83
C PRO A 149 -23.45 5.62 -4.39
N SER A 150 -23.35 5.67 -5.71
CA SER A 150 -22.06 5.80 -6.38
C SER A 150 -21.31 7.02 -5.85
N LEU A 151 -20.04 6.86 -5.48
CA LEU A 151 -19.21 7.96 -5.01
C LEU A 151 -18.44 8.54 -6.19
N ASP A 152 -18.73 9.78 -6.54
CA ASP A 152 -18.02 10.46 -7.63
C ASP A 152 -16.56 10.74 -7.25
N ILE A 153 -15.65 10.45 -8.17
CA ILE A 153 -14.21 10.73 -8.04
C ILE A 153 -13.68 11.46 -9.27
N SER A 154 -12.55 12.15 -9.11
CA SER A 154 -11.85 12.70 -10.27
C SER A 154 -11.45 11.58 -11.22
N GLN A 155 -11.50 11.81 -12.53
CA GLN A 155 -11.13 10.82 -13.54
C GLN A 155 -9.77 10.19 -13.25
N ASN A 156 -9.72 8.85 -13.21
CA ASN A 156 -8.52 8.08 -12.88
C ASN A 156 -7.88 8.41 -11.52
N GLY A 157 -8.68 8.92 -10.58
CA GLY A 157 -8.24 9.29 -9.24
C GLY A 157 -7.75 8.09 -8.44
N PRO A 158 -6.65 8.21 -7.66
CA PRO A 158 -6.17 7.12 -6.82
C PRO A 158 -7.14 6.85 -5.67
N VAL A 159 -7.48 5.58 -5.44
CA VAL A 159 -8.35 5.16 -4.33
C VAL A 159 -7.56 4.17 -3.48
N ASP A 160 -7.79 4.19 -2.18
CA ASP A 160 -7.30 3.15 -1.28
C ASP A 160 -8.33 2.79 -0.22
N PHE A 161 -8.30 1.54 0.24
CA PHE A 161 -9.24 1.01 1.22
C PHE A 161 -8.54 0.03 2.15
N VAL A 162 -8.77 0.20 3.44
CA VAL A 162 -8.25 -0.69 4.49
C VAL A 162 -9.35 -1.10 5.45
N VAL A 163 -9.17 -2.29 6.01
CA VAL A 163 -10.00 -2.79 7.10
C VAL A 163 -9.10 -3.05 8.30
N SER A 164 -9.43 -2.41 9.42
CA SER A 164 -8.75 -2.55 10.70
C SER A 164 -9.66 -3.25 11.70
N GLN A 165 -9.09 -4.10 12.55
CA GLN A 165 -9.80 -4.69 13.70
C GLN A 165 -9.31 -4.01 14.96
N THR A 166 -10.17 -3.23 15.62
CA THR A 166 -9.82 -2.67 16.91
C THR A 166 -10.05 -3.75 17.97
N LYS A 167 -8.98 -4.30 18.56
CA LYS A 167 -9.10 -5.09 19.78
C LYS A 167 -9.57 -4.13 20.89
N MET A 168 -10.80 -4.27 21.40
CA MET A 168 -11.18 -3.56 22.61
C MET A 168 -10.24 -4.03 23.73
N ARG A 169 -9.32 -3.18 24.16
CA ARG A 169 -8.63 -3.40 25.43
C ARG A 169 -9.69 -3.33 26.51
N ARG A 170 -9.74 -4.32 27.41
CA ARG A 170 -10.47 -4.17 28.67
C ARG A 170 -9.92 -2.92 29.35
N GLU A 171 -10.69 -1.84 29.37
CA GLU A 171 -10.50 -0.83 30.40
C GLU A 171 -10.81 -1.56 31.70
N SER A 172 -9.76 -1.93 32.43
CA SER A 172 -9.91 -2.27 33.84
C SER A 172 -10.38 -1.00 34.53
N GLN A 173 -11.69 -0.83 34.66
CA GLN A 173 -12.30 0.07 35.63
C GLN A 173 -11.91 -0.45 37.02
N ASN A 174 -10.68 -0.15 37.45
CA ASN A 174 -10.34 -0.09 38.86
C ASN A 174 -10.83 1.26 39.36
N ASN A 175 -12.14 1.38 39.56
CA ASN A 175 -12.68 2.32 40.53
C ASN A 175 -12.90 1.54 41.82
N GLY A 176 -12.15 1.94 42.85
CA GLY A 176 -12.18 1.32 44.16
C GLY A 176 -13.52 1.47 44.89
N ASN A 177 -13.59 0.69 45.97
CA ASN A 177 -14.59 0.66 47.04
C ASN A 177 -15.90 -0.12 46.77
N SER A 178 -15.84 -1.44 46.98
CA SER A 178 -16.85 -2.15 47.78
C SER A 178 -16.33 -3.50 48.31
N ASN A 179 -16.67 -3.79 49.56
CA ASN A 179 -16.25 -4.86 50.48
C ASN A 179 -16.04 -6.30 49.93
N PRO A 180 -15.15 -7.10 50.56
CA PRO A 180 -14.87 -8.47 50.17
C PRO A 180 -15.75 -9.49 50.90
N GLU A 181 -17.08 -9.48 50.70
CA GLU A 181 -17.95 -10.57 51.20
C GLU A 181 -19.17 -10.78 50.29
N THR A 182 -18.97 -11.30 49.07
CA THR A 182 -19.95 -12.15 48.37
C THR A 182 -19.29 -12.80 47.16
N ILE A 183 -18.42 -13.80 47.39
CA ILE A 183 -18.07 -14.78 46.36
C ILE A 183 -18.75 -16.06 46.78
N LEU A 184 -19.90 -16.35 46.19
CA LEU A 184 -20.44 -17.68 45.88
C LEU A 184 -21.75 -17.49 45.12
N ASN A 185 -21.93 -18.27 44.05
CA ASN A 185 -23.07 -18.35 43.13
C ASN A 185 -23.23 -17.24 42.08
N ASN A 186 -22.66 -17.49 40.90
CA ASN A 186 -23.50 -17.90 39.77
C ASN A 186 -22.66 -18.53 38.66
N ASN A 187 -22.59 -19.86 38.68
CA ASN A 187 -22.35 -20.65 37.49
C ASN A 187 -23.61 -20.59 36.63
N ASN A 188 -23.55 -19.87 35.51
CA ASN A 188 -24.43 -20.13 34.39
C ASN A 188 -23.59 -20.23 33.11
N ASN A 189 -23.62 -21.44 32.54
CA ASN A 189 -23.20 -21.77 31.19
C ASN A 189 -23.71 -20.72 30.18
N GLY A 190 -22.80 -20.15 29.42
CA GLY A 190 -23.13 -19.30 28.27
C GLY A 190 -21.87 -18.77 27.61
N ASN A 191 -21.46 -19.44 26.52
CA ASN A 191 -20.48 -19.02 25.51
C ASN A 191 -19.35 -18.07 25.96
N ALA A 192 -18.11 -18.56 25.87
CA ALA A 192 -16.95 -17.72 25.60
C ALA A 192 -17.14 -17.04 24.22
N GLY A 193 -18.01 -16.03 24.17
CA GLY A 193 -18.20 -15.17 23.04
C GLY A 193 -16.95 -14.32 22.91
N THR A 194 -16.07 -14.71 22.00
CA THR A 194 -15.04 -13.84 21.45
C THR A 194 -15.74 -12.54 21.04
N GLN A 195 -15.62 -11.49 21.85
CA GLN A 195 -16.16 -10.17 21.54
C GLN A 195 -15.48 -9.72 20.24
N VAL A 196 -16.20 -9.83 19.12
CA VAL A 196 -15.69 -9.48 17.79
C VAL A 196 -15.41 -7.98 17.83
N GLY A 197 -14.13 -7.61 17.83
CA GLY A 197 -13.73 -6.20 17.77
C GLY A 197 -14.42 -5.50 16.61
N ASN A 198 -14.78 -4.23 16.80
CA ASN A 198 -15.41 -3.45 15.72
C ASN A 198 -14.48 -3.43 14.51
N ILE A 199 -15.01 -3.94 13.39
CA ILE A 199 -14.32 -3.98 12.09
C ILE A 199 -14.48 -2.59 11.47
N ASN A 200 -13.39 -1.85 11.38
CA ASN A 200 -13.40 -0.49 10.87
C ASN A 200 -12.95 -0.48 9.41
N GLY A 201 -13.82 -0.07 8.49
CA GLY A 201 -13.51 0.03 7.06
C GLY A 201 -13.35 1.48 6.64
N ILE A 202 -12.15 1.87 6.18
CA ILE A 202 -11.88 3.26 5.77
C ILE A 202 -11.54 3.28 4.28
N LEU A 203 -12.24 4.14 3.54
CA LEU A 203 -12.05 4.37 2.12
C LEU A 203 -11.54 5.81 1.89
N ALA A 204 -10.47 5.96 1.14
CA ALA A 204 -9.89 7.27 0.79
C ALA A 204 -9.88 7.44 -0.74
N PHE A 205 -10.30 8.62 -1.21
CA PHE A 205 -10.40 8.91 -2.65
C PHE A 205 -10.36 10.42 -2.93
N PRO A 206 -9.90 10.88 -4.10
CA PRO A 206 -9.91 12.29 -4.45
C PRO A 206 -11.31 12.81 -4.75
N SER A 207 -11.53 14.10 -4.47
CA SER A 207 -12.77 14.78 -4.85
C SER A 207 -12.92 14.86 -6.38
N ALA A 208 -14.12 14.58 -6.88
CA ALA A 208 -14.46 14.85 -8.29
C ALA A 208 -14.49 16.34 -8.64
N ARG A 209 -14.72 17.22 -7.64
CA ARG A 209 -15.03 18.64 -7.87
C ARG A 209 -13.86 19.57 -7.57
N SER A 210 -12.89 19.13 -6.77
CA SER A 210 -11.81 19.99 -6.31
C SER A 210 -10.46 19.28 -6.34
N VAL A 211 -9.54 19.81 -7.15
CA VAL A 211 -8.19 19.28 -7.27
C VAL A 211 -7.45 19.37 -5.94
N GLY A 212 -6.66 18.33 -5.64
CA GLY A 212 -5.87 18.28 -4.42
C GLY A 212 -6.68 18.06 -3.13
N GLN A 213 -7.99 17.87 -3.23
CA GLN A 213 -8.83 17.44 -2.11
C GLN A 213 -8.99 15.92 -2.08
N VAL A 214 -9.01 15.37 -0.86
CA VAL A 214 -9.22 13.94 -0.58
C VAL A 214 -10.44 13.81 0.34
N HIS A 215 -11.29 12.86 0.03
CA HIS A 215 -12.43 12.42 0.82
C HIS A 215 -12.06 11.16 1.60
N ILE A 216 -12.47 11.09 2.86
CA ILE A 216 -12.31 9.93 3.74
C ILE A 216 -13.71 9.47 4.15
N ALA A 217 -14.09 8.28 3.71
CA ALA A 217 -15.39 7.68 4.00
C ALA A 217 -15.24 6.54 5.01
N ASP A 218 -16.10 6.53 6.03
CA ASP A 218 -16.15 5.50 7.06
C ASP A 218 -17.28 4.49 6.78
N LEU A 219 -16.89 3.29 6.37
CA LEU A 219 -17.79 2.18 6.06
C LEU A 219 -18.16 1.34 7.30
N THR A 220 -17.58 1.62 8.47
CA THR A 220 -17.79 0.87 9.72
C THR A 220 -19.27 0.83 10.13
N ARG A 221 -19.99 1.91 9.86
CA ARG A 221 -21.39 2.08 10.28
C ARG A 221 -22.41 1.73 9.20
N LEU A 222 -21.96 1.37 8.00
CA LEU A 222 -22.84 0.91 6.92
C LEU A 222 -23.32 -0.52 7.23
N LYS A 223 -24.27 -0.65 8.17
CA LYS A 223 -25.00 -1.90 8.37
C LYS A 223 -26.11 -1.97 7.36
N TYR A 224 -26.31 -3.12 6.72
CA TYR A 224 -27.49 -3.37 5.91
C TYR A 224 -28.75 -3.07 6.73
N ASN A 225 -29.65 -2.27 6.18
CA ASN A 225 -30.91 -1.95 6.84
C ASN A 225 -31.99 -2.87 6.29
N ASP A 226 -32.36 -3.91 7.05
CA ASP A 226 -33.42 -4.85 6.67
C ASP A 226 -34.79 -4.17 6.46
N GLN A 227 -35.02 -3.02 7.10
CA GLN A 227 -36.25 -2.23 6.96
C GLN A 227 -36.26 -1.34 5.71
N ASN A 228 -35.10 -1.11 5.11
CA ASN A 228 -34.99 -0.39 3.83
C ASN A 228 -33.96 -1.09 2.94
N PRO A 229 -34.25 -2.31 2.48
CA PRO A 229 -33.31 -3.16 1.76
C PRO A 229 -32.91 -2.58 0.39
N ASP A 230 -33.75 -1.68 -0.14
CA ASP A 230 -33.54 -0.98 -1.42
C ASP A 230 -33.01 0.45 -1.22
N GLY A 231 -32.97 0.92 0.02
CA GLY A 231 -32.53 2.26 0.39
C GLY A 231 -31.02 2.37 0.43
N THR A 232 -30.48 3.26 -0.39
CA THR A 232 -29.05 3.53 -0.38
C THR A 232 -28.70 4.44 0.81
N GLN A 233 -27.70 4.04 1.61
CA GLN A 233 -27.30 4.82 2.78
C GLN A 233 -26.35 5.95 2.41
N LEU A 234 -26.56 7.13 3.01
CA LEU A 234 -25.57 8.21 2.95
C LEU A 234 -24.30 7.78 3.68
N LEU A 235 -23.17 7.94 3.03
CA LEU A 235 -21.86 7.55 3.57
C LEU A 235 -21.19 8.76 4.24
N PRO A 236 -20.98 8.73 5.57
CA PRO A 236 -20.25 9.79 6.26
C PRO A 236 -18.87 9.98 5.64
N THR A 237 -18.60 11.20 5.16
CA THR A 237 -17.39 11.53 4.41
C THR A 237 -16.75 12.81 4.93
N SER A 238 -15.51 12.73 5.40
CA SER A 238 -14.67 13.87 5.78
C SER A 238 -13.87 14.38 4.59
N ILE A 239 -13.57 15.68 4.55
CA ILE A 239 -12.85 16.32 3.44
C ILE A 239 -11.51 16.88 3.93
N ILE A 240 -10.43 16.57 3.20
CA ILE A 240 -9.06 17.02 3.47
C ILE A 240 -8.57 17.83 2.26
N LYS A 241 -8.17 19.08 2.47
CA LYS A 241 -7.49 19.92 1.46
C LYS A 241 -5.99 19.62 1.45
N ALA A 242 -5.61 18.51 0.84
CA ALA A 242 -4.27 17.94 0.97
C ALA A 242 -3.20 18.67 0.15
N HIS A 243 -3.51 19.07 -1.09
CA HIS A 243 -2.56 19.68 -2.02
C HIS A 243 -3.22 20.78 -2.85
N LYS A 244 -2.40 21.63 -3.48
CA LYS A 244 -2.89 22.68 -4.42
C LYS A 244 -3.11 22.15 -5.84
N THR A 245 -2.53 21.00 -6.17
CA THR A 245 -2.57 20.36 -7.49
C THR A 245 -3.15 18.96 -7.37
N GLN A 246 -3.48 18.33 -8.50
CA GLN A 246 -4.11 17.02 -8.56
C GLN A 246 -3.37 15.98 -7.70
N ILE A 247 -4.16 15.17 -6.97
CA ILE A 247 -3.63 14.04 -6.20
C ILE A 247 -3.12 12.99 -7.18
N ARG A 248 -1.84 12.64 -7.05
CA ARG A 248 -1.20 11.59 -7.85
C ARG A 248 -1.39 10.22 -7.21
N MET A 249 -1.22 10.14 -5.90
CA MET A 249 -1.37 8.91 -5.14
C MET A 249 -1.80 9.23 -3.70
N LEU A 250 -2.59 8.31 -3.13
CA LEU A 250 -2.90 8.27 -1.72
C LEU A 250 -2.81 6.82 -1.22
N LYS A 251 -2.48 6.65 0.06
CA LYS A 251 -2.42 5.34 0.74
C LYS A 251 -2.85 5.47 2.19
N LEU A 252 -3.66 4.54 2.65
CA LEU A 252 -4.03 4.41 4.06
C LEU A 252 -3.01 3.52 4.77
N ASN A 253 -2.76 3.76 6.05
CA ASN A 253 -2.04 2.78 6.87
C ASN A 253 -2.97 1.60 7.23
N HIS A 254 -2.40 0.46 7.64
CA HIS A 254 -3.19 -0.74 7.94
C HIS A 254 -4.23 -0.54 9.05
N GLN A 255 -3.96 0.37 10.00
CA GLN A 255 -4.89 0.71 11.08
C GLN A 255 -6.05 1.60 10.63
N GLY A 256 -5.97 2.20 9.44
CA GLY A 256 -6.96 3.14 8.91
C GLY A 256 -6.98 4.49 9.62
N THR A 257 -5.97 4.81 10.43
CA THR A 257 -5.87 6.04 11.23
C THR A 257 -5.15 7.18 10.51
N MET A 258 -4.39 6.87 9.45
CA MET A 258 -3.58 7.82 8.69
C MET A 258 -3.76 7.63 7.19
N VAL A 259 -3.70 8.74 6.45
CA VAL A 259 -3.64 8.76 4.98
C VAL A 259 -2.41 9.54 4.52
N ALA A 260 -1.52 8.90 3.77
CA ALA A 260 -0.44 9.55 3.04
C ALA A 260 -0.95 10.00 1.68
N THR A 261 -0.55 11.20 1.24
CA THR A 261 -0.97 11.80 -0.03
C THR A 261 0.20 12.49 -0.71
N CYS A 262 0.29 12.38 -2.03
CA CYS A 262 1.18 13.21 -2.84
C CYS A 262 0.45 13.74 -4.07
N SER A 263 0.87 14.91 -4.55
CA SER A 263 0.34 15.50 -5.78
C SER A 263 1.19 15.13 -6.99
N ILE A 264 0.74 15.54 -8.18
CA ILE A 264 1.51 15.44 -9.45
C ILE A 264 2.85 16.18 -9.43
N GLN A 265 3.10 17.04 -8.43
CA GLN A 265 4.41 17.64 -8.21
C GLN A 265 5.40 16.66 -7.56
N GLY A 266 4.95 15.72 -6.72
CA GLY A 266 5.78 14.68 -6.10
C GLY A 266 7.02 15.15 -5.34
N THR A 267 7.07 16.43 -4.95
CA THR A 267 8.15 16.99 -4.11
C THR A 267 7.88 16.77 -2.62
N LEU A 268 6.59 16.76 -2.25
CA LEU A 268 6.11 16.62 -0.88
C LEU A 268 5.10 15.47 -0.78
N ILE A 269 5.16 14.79 0.35
CA ILE A 269 4.19 13.82 0.81
C ILE A 269 3.61 14.34 2.12
N ARG A 270 2.30 14.32 2.26
CA ARG A 270 1.61 14.74 3.47
C ARG A 270 0.83 13.60 4.07
N ILE A 271 0.93 13.46 5.40
CA ILE A 271 0.23 12.44 6.18
C ILE A 271 -0.81 13.16 7.02
N PHE A 272 -2.06 12.75 6.89
CA PHE A 272 -3.19 13.30 7.65
C PHE A 272 -3.82 12.23 8.53
N SER A 273 -4.42 12.66 9.63
CA SER A 273 -5.32 11.84 10.43
C SER A 273 -6.62 11.61 9.66
N THR A 274 -7.07 10.35 9.57
CA THR A 274 -8.36 10.01 8.96
C THR A 274 -9.54 10.35 9.86
N HIS A 275 -9.31 10.48 11.17
CA HIS A 275 -10.35 10.75 12.16
C HIS A 275 -10.87 12.18 12.09
N ASN A 276 -9.97 13.16 12.03
CA ASN A 276 -10.30 14.59 12.08
C ASN A 276 -9.73 15.40 10.91
N GLY A 277 -9.00 14.77 9.99
CA GLY A 277 -8.42 15.44 8.82
C GLY A 277 -7.20 16.32 9.10
N SER A 278 -6.65 16.33 10.33
CA SER A 278 -5.50 17.17 10.67
C SER A 278 -4.22 16.68 10.00
N LEU A 279 -3.37 17.61 9.55
CA LEU A 279 -2.03 17.30 9.04
C LEU A 279 -1.14 16.80 10.20
N ILE A 280 -0.64 15.56 10.08
CA ILE A 280 0.28 14.93 11.05
C ILE A 280 1.72 15.22 10.65
N LYS A 281 2.09 14.98 9.39
CA LYS A 281 3.46 15.20 8.89
C LYS A 281 3.48 15.72 7.45
N GLU A 282 4.48 16.55 7.18
CA GLU A 282 4.90 16.92 5.83
C GLU A 282 6.34 16.41 5.60
N LEU A 283 6.51 15.56 4.59
CA LEU A 283 7.74 14.87 4.26
C LEU A 283 8.22 15.32 2.90
N ARG A 284 9.50 15.68 2.79
CA ARG A 284 10.12 16.09 1.53
C ARG A 284 10.82 14.91 0.88
N ARG A 285 10.36 14.54 -0.31
CA ARG A 285 11.02 13.53 -1.15
C ARG A 285 12.27 14.10 -1.83
N GLY A 286 12.18 15.34 -2.31
CA GLY A 286 13.30 16.04 -2.94
C GLY A 286 12.94 17.46 -3.35
N LEU A 287 13.93 18.17 -3.91
CA LEU A 287 13.72 19.50 -4.49
C LEU A 287 13.02 19.40 -5.84
N ASP A 288 13.43 18.44 -6.67
CA ASP A 288 12.89 18.24 -8.00
C ASP A 288 11.58 17.46 -8.00
N ARG A 289 10.73 17.82 -8.96
CA ARG A 289 9.52 17.09 -9.32
C ARG A 289 9.87 15.63 -9.63
N ALA A 290 9.06 14.72 -9.10
CA ALA A 290 9.17 13.29 -9.33
C ALA A 290 7.78 12.67 -9.51
N ASP A 291 7.67 11.67 -10.36
CA ASP A 291 6.48 10.84 -10.46
C ASP A 291 6.54 9.74 -9.38
N ILE A 292 5.91 10.00 -8.23
CA ILE A 292 5.72 8.99 -7.19
C ILE A 292 4.65 8.01 -7.66
N TYR A 293 5.04 6.75 -7.82
CA TYR A 293 4.17 5.71 -8.39
C TYR A 293 3.86 4.57 -7.42
N GLU A 294 4.51 4.50 -6.25
CA GLU A 294 4.12 3.58 -5.18
C GLU A 294 4.48 4.17 -3.81
N MET A 295 3.58 3.96 -2.84
CA MET A 295 3.80 4.21 -1.42
C MET A 295 3.25 3.02 -0.64
N SER A 296 3.88 2.65 0.48
CA SER A 296 3.34 1.65 1.39
C SER A 296 3.73 1.95 2.84
N PHE A 297 2.76 1.98 3.74
CA PHE A 297 3.02 2.06 5.18
C PHE A 297 3.52 0.73 5.69
N SER A 298 4.41 0.75 6.68
CA SER A 298 4.76 -0.46 7.41
C SER A 298 3.55 -1.00 8.19
N PRO A 299 3.51 -2.30 8.55
CA PRO A 299 2.39 -2.95 9.24
C PRO A 299 1.83 -2.20 10.46
N LYS A 300 2.69 -1.64 11.32
CA LYS A 300 2.42 -0.85 12.53
C LYS A 300 2.18 0.63 12.19
N GLY A 301 2.38 1.04 10.93
CA GLY A 301 2.25 2.42 10.46
C GLY A 301 3.41 3.33 10.88
N SER A 302 4.51 2.77 11.38
CA SER A 302 5.63 3.52 11.93
C SER A 302 6.55 4.10 10.85
N LYS A 303 6.60 3.47 9.67
CA LYS A 303 7.40 3.90 8.51
C LYS A 303 6.54 4.03 7.25
N LEU A 304 7.03 4.80 6.29
CA LEU A 304 6.45 4.92 4.95
C LEU A 304 7.54 4.71 3.90
N ALA A 305 7.39 3.68 3.07
CA ALA A 305 8.22 3.42 1.90
C ALA A 305 7.65 4.12 0.68
N VAL A 306 8.50 4.73 -0.14
CA VAL A 306 8.11 5.54 -1.30
C VAL A 306 9.05 5.28 -2.46
N VAL A 307 8.49 4.98 -3.64
CA VAL A 307 9.26 4.84 -4.88
C VAL A 307 8.77 5.84 -5.93
N SER A 308 9.72 6.40 -6.68
CA SER A 308 9.46 7.37 -7.76
C SER A 308 10.23 7.06 -9.04
N ASP A 309 9.87 7.75 -10.12
CA ASP A 309 10.58 7.71 -11.41
C ASP A 309 12.06 8.13 -11.36
N LYS A 310 12.52 8.70 -10.24
CA LYS A 310 13.94 8.94 -9.96
C LYS A 310 14.72 7.66 -9.63
N GLN A 311 14.04 6.50 -9.66
CA GLN A 311 14.60 5.19 -9.32
C GLN A 311 15.21 5.17 -7.93
N THR A 312 14.54 5.81 -6.99
CA THR A 312 14.95 5.79 -5.59
C THR A 312 13.82 5.24 -4.73
N LEU A 313 14.19 4.34 -3.81
CA LEU A 313 13.35 3.95 -2.69
C LEU A 313 13.74 4.83 -1.50
N HIS A 314 12.76 5.51 -0.91
CA HIS A 314 12.90 6.33 0.30
C HIS A 314 12.09 5.75 1.44
N ILE A 315 12.67 5.68 2.64
CA ILE A 315 11.95 5.32 3.87
C ILE A 315 11.83 6.55 4.76
N PHE A 316 10.62 6.84 5.22
CA PHE A 316 10.36 7.93 6.16
C PHE A 316 9.86 7.35 7.48
N GLN A 317 10.45 7.78 8.60
CA GLN A 317 9.93 7.48 9.94
C GLN A 317 8.74 8.39 10.25
N ILE A 318 7.59 7.80 10.60
CA ILE A 318 6.33 8.50 10.87
C ILE A 318 6.13 8.69 12.36
N THR A 319 5.98 7.62 13.13
CA THR A 319 5.88 7.67 14.59
C THR A 319 7.20 7.20 15.20
N SER A 320 7.71 7.92 16.20
CA SER A 320 8.78 7.38 17.05
C SER A 320 8.09 6.72 18.24
N GLY A 321 8.46 5.51 18.64
CA GLY A 321 7.77 4.76 19.71
C GLY A 321 7.85 5.35 21.12
N LYS A 322 7.77 6.68 21.28
CA LYS A 322 7.80 7.44 22.54
C LYS A 322 6.47 8.08 22.92
N ASP A 323 5.46 8.07 22.05
CA ASP A 323 4.22 8.83 22.30
C ASP A 323 3.24 8.17 23.30
N ASN A 324 3.59 7.05 23.95
CA ASN A 324 2.64 6.32 24.82
C ASN A 324 3.14 5.91 26.23
N HIS A 325 4.35 6.25 26.64
CA HIS A 325 4.75 6.06 28.05
C HIS A 325 5.49 7.29 28.56
N GLY A 326 4.91 7.92 29.58
CA GLY A 326 5.59 8.94 30.38
C GLY A 326 6.94 8.40 30.86
N SER A 327 7.91 9.32 30.89
CA SER A 327 9.24 9.21 31.49
C SER A 327 9.42 8.05 32.47
N HIS A 328 10.45 7.22 32.30
CA HIS A 328 11.52 6.96 33.28
C HIS A 328 12.64 6.13 32.61
N GLY A 329 13.89 6.40 32.98
CA GLY A 329 15.10 6.08 32.21
C GLY A 329 15.39 4.61 31.89
N GLY A 330 16.03 4.41 30.73
CA GLY A 330 16.64 3.15 30.27
C GLY A 330 17.31 3.38 28.90
N SER A 331 18.59 3.01 28.80
CA SER A 331 19.52 2.98 27.63
C SER A 331 19.34 3.98 26.46
N ASN A 332 20.40 4.72 26.15
CA ASN A 332 20.56 5.52 24.93
C ASN A 332 20.74 4.60 23.69
N GLU A 333 19.72 3.85 23.30
CA GLU A 333 19.64 3.32 21.93
C GLU A 333 19.14 4.43 21.01
N GLU A 334 20.00 4.87 20.08
CA GLU A 334 19.67 5.88 19.09
C GLU A 334 18.68 5.30 18.06
N ARG A 335 17.39 5.59 18.28
CA ARG A 335 16.32 5.13 17.36
C ARG A 335 16.37 5.84 16.01
N PRO A 336 15.89 5.19 14.94
CA PRO A 336 15.88 5.77 13.61
C PRO A 336 15.12 7.10 13.52
N GLN A 337 15.77 8.13 12.97
CA GLN A 337 15.17 9.46 12.77
C GLN A 337 15.30 9.93 11.32
N ASN A 338 14.34 10.76 10.92
CA ASN A 338 14.36 11.41 9.62
C ASN A 338 15.47 12.47 9.54
N LYS A 339 16.09 12.59 8.37
CA LYS A 339 17.13 13.60 8.14
C LYS A 339 16.54 15.00 8.10
N HIS A 340 17.32 15.98 8.53
CA HIS A 340 17.07 17.40 8.29
C HIS A 340 18.12 17.97 7.34
N HIS A 341 17.80 19.10 6.69
CA HIS A 341 18.76 19.74 5.81
C HIS A 341 19.98 20.23 6.60
N ALA A 342 21.19 20.00 6.09
CA ALA A 342 22.44 20.37 6.78
C ALA A 342 22.54 21.87 7.12
N LEU A 343 21.97 22.73 6.26
CA LEU A 343 21.92 24.18 6.45
C LEU A 343 20.75 24.68 7.33
N LYS A 344 19.94 23.80 7.94
CA LYS A 344 18.74 24.19 8.71
C LYS A 344 19.04 25.22 9.81
N ASN A 345 20.20 25.08 10.47
CA ASN A 345 20.60 25.95 11.58
C ASN A 345 21.64 27.02 11.17
N ILE A 346 22.00 27.08 9.89
CA ILE A 346 23.06 27.98 9.38
C ILE A 346 22.45 29.23 8.73
N VAL A 347 21.26 29.12 8.14
CA VAL A 347 20.63 30.25 7.44
C VAL A 347 19.75 31.07 8.39
N PRO A 348 19.97 32.40 8.51
CA PRO A 348 19.14 33.29 9.33
C PRO A 348 17.66 33.21 8.97
N SER A 349 16.79 33.29 9.98
CA SER A 349 15.33 33.10 9.84
C SER A 349 14.66 34.00 8.80
N GLY A 350 15.17 35.22 8.59
CA GLY A 350 14.64 36.17 7.60
C GLY A 350 14.87 35.77 6.14
N TRP A 351 15.90 34.95 5.85
CA TRP A 351 16.27 34.52 4.49
C TRP A 351 16.14 33.01 4.29
N LYS A 352 15.59 32.30 5.28
CA LYS A 352 15.54 30.83 5.31
C LYS A 352 14.47 30.29 4.36
N PRO A 353 14.84 29.59 3.27
CA PRO A 353 13.85 28.95 2.42
C PRO A 353 13.15 27.81 3.18
N LYS A 354 11.83 27.65 2.96
CA LYS A 354 10.99 26.64 3.67
C LYS A 354 11.50 25.19 3.56
N TYR A 355 12.26 24.86 2.52
CA TYR A 355 12.79 23.50 2.34
C TYR A 355 13.90 23.15 3.36
N LEU A 356 14.56 24.15 3.94
CA LEU A 356 15.59 23.94 4.97
C LEU A 356 15.01 23.40 6.27
N ASP A 357 13.75 23.68 6.57
CA ASP A 357 13.03 23.13 7.73
C ASP A 357 12.36 21.78 7.47
N SER A 358 12.37 21.32 6.21
CA SER A 358 11.68 20.09 5.83
C SER A 358 12.32 18.85 6.44
N VAL A 359 11.47 17.84 6.64
CA VAL A 359 11.83 16.50 7.11
C VAL A 359 12.07 15.61 5.89
N TRP A 360 13.23 14.96 5.85
CA TRP A 360 13.67 14.10 4.74
C TRP A 360 13.69 12.63 5.14
N SER A 361 13.78 11.72 4.17
CA SER A 361 13.84 10.28 4.43
C SER A 361 15.00 9.90 5.36
N MET A 362 14.76 8.96 6.26
CA MET A 362 15.80 8.42 7.16
C MET A 362 16.91 7.74 6.35
N CYS A 363 16.54 6.99 5.33
CA CYS A 363 17.44 6.30 4.42
C CYS A 363 16.80 6.23 3.02
N SER A 364 17.66 6.04 2.02
CA SER A 364 17.24 5.91 0.63
C SER A 364 18.29 5.16 -0.17
N ILE A 365 17.88 4.42 -1.19
CA ILE A 365 18.76 3.73 -2.13
C ILE A 365 18.33 3.97 -3.58
N HIS A 366 19.28 4.01 -4.49
CA HIS A 366 19.02 4.01 -5.93
C HIS A 366 18.80 2.57 -6.40
N LEU A 367 17.62 2.31 -6.97
CA LEU A 367 17.19 1.01 -7.44
C LEU A 367 17.84 0.71 -8.79
N LYS A 368 18.49 -0.45 -8.90
CA LYS A 368 19.15 -0.91 -10.13
C LYS A 368 18.58 -2.26 -10.54
N ASN A 369 18.34 -2.44 -11.84
CA ASN A 369 17.88 -3.72 -12.39
C ASN A 369 18.90 -4.82 -12.07
N PRO A 370 18.57 -5.83 -11.24
CA PRO A 370 19.51 -6.90 -10.92
C PRO A 370 19.82 -7.82 -12.12
N MET A 371 18.99 -7.82 -13.16
CA MET A 371 19.15 -8.69 -14.33
C MET A 371 20.26 -8.24 -15.30
N LEU A 372 20.81 -7.04 -15.14
CA LEU A 372 21.79 -6.46 -16.07
C LEU A 372 23.22 -6.66 -15.55
N ARG A 373 24.10 -7.19 -16.41
CA ARG A 373 25.55 -7.22 -16.16
C ARG A 373 26.21 -5.96 -16.72
N ASN A 374 26.40 -4.94 -15.87
CA ASN A 374 27.15 -3.69 -16.07
C ASN A 374 26.73 -2.70 -17.20
N SER A 375 26.74 -1.41 -16.81
CA SER A 375 26.67 -0.13 -17.57
C SER A 375 25.66 0.12 -18.68
N ASP A 376 24.86 -0.86 -19.11
CA ASP A 376 23.78 -0.56 -20.04
C ASP A 376 22.66 0.18 -19.32
N MET A 377 22.44 1.45 -19.70
CA MET A 377 21.30 2.23 -19.27
C MET A 377 20.02 1.58 -19.78
N ASP A 378 19.41 0.74 -18.95
CA ASP A 378 18.14 0.10 -19.29
C ASP A 378 17.00 1.11 -19.18
N THR A 379 16.77 1.80 -20.30
CA THR A 379 15.63 2.68 -20.51
C THR A 379 14.28 1.97 -20.26
N HIS A 380 14.24 0.63 -20.33
CA HIS A 380 13.05 -0.15 -20.03
C HIS A 380 12.83 -0.31 -18.52
N PHE A 381 13.89 -0.55 -17.72
CA PHE A 381 13.76 -0.61 -16.26
C PHE A 381 13.24 0.70 -15.68
N GLN A 382 13.62 1.86 -16.25
CA GLN A 382 13.10 3.16 -15.80
C GLN A 382 11.57 3.29 -15.96
N LYS A 383 11.00 2.52 -16.89
CA LYS A 383 9.56 2.46 -17.18
C LYS A 383 8.86 1.31 -16.47
N ASP A 384 9.61 0.37 -15.91
CA ASP A 384 9.04 -0.64 -15.04
C ASP A 384 8.54 0.02 -13.75
N ARG A 385 7.49 -0.57 -13.17
CA ARG A 385 6.81 -0.04 -11.99
C ARG A 385 6.65 -1.20 -11.02
N CYS A 386 7.35 -1.10 -9.89
CA CYS A 386 7.24 -2.08 -8.81
C CYS A 386 6.05 -1.79 -7.90
N ARG A 387 5.59 -2.84 -7.20
CA ARG A 387 4.77 -2.74 -5.98
C ARG A 387 5.65 -2.95 -4.76
N ILE A 388 5.28 -2.32 -3.64
CA ILE A 388 5.95 -2.45 -2.35
C ILE A 388 5.09 -3.32 -1.43
N GLY A 389 5.68 -4.29 -0.76
CA GLY A 389 5.11 -4.99 0.39
C GLY A 389 6.10 -5.01 1.54
N TRP A 390 5.61 -5.00 2.78
CA TRP A 390 6.46 -5.13 3.96
C TRP A 390 6.47 -6.58 4.45
N CYS A 391 7.64 -7.10 4.80
CA CYS A 391 7.72 -8.39 5.47
C CYS A 391 7.26 -8.24 6.92
N ARG A 392 6.64 -9.30 7.44
CA ARG A 392 6.38 -9.46 8.88
C ARG A 392 7.23 -10.60 9.37
N ASP A 393 7.98 -10.39 10.44
CA ASP A 393 8.58 -11.51 11.16
C ASP A 393 7.51 -12.20 12.01
N ASN A 394 7.28 -13.48 11.73
CA ASN A 394 6.39 -14.33 12.52
C ASN A 394 7.10 -14.94 13.74
N ASN A 395 8.40 -14.70 13.91
CA ASN A 395 9.26 -15.35 14.90
C ASN A 395 9.41 -14.59 16.22
N SER A 396 8.69 -13.49 16.46
CA SER A 396 8.69 -12.82 17.76
C SER A 396 7.83 -13.58 18.78
N GLU A 397 8.17 -14.85 19.07
CA GLU A 397 7.65 -15.55 20.27
C GLU A 397 8.18 -14.92 21.56
N ASN A 398 9.24 -14.12 21.47
CA ASN A 398 9.72 -13.26 22.56
C ASN A 398 9.21 -11.84 22.32
N GLY A 399 8.32 -11.35 23.18
CA GLY A 399 7.57 -10.10 23.05
C GLY A 399 8.36 -8.79 23.08
N ASN A 400 9.49 -8.70 22.36
CA ASN A 400 10.14 -7.44 22.04
C ASN A 400 9.49 -6.86 20.78
N ASP A 401 8.29 -6.29 20.94
CA ASP A 401 7.46 -5.62 19.92
C ASP A 401 8.13 -4.43 19.19
N LEU A 402 9.43 -4.20 19.38
CA LEU A 402 10.11 -2.94 19.05
C LEU A 402 10.90 -2.95 17.72
N GLU A 403 11.18 -4.10 17.09
CA GLU A 403 12.19 -4.17 16.01
C GLU A 403 11.75 -4.82 14.68
N ASP A 404 10.50 -5.24 14.49
CA ASP A 404 10.17 -6.19 13.41
C ASP A 404 9.74 -5.57 12.04
N GLU A 405 10.06 -4.31 11.73
CA GLU A 405 9.59 -3.62 10.50
C GLU A 405 10.72 -3.17 9.57
N ASP A 406 11.75 -4.00 9.42
CA ASP A 406 12.97 -3.60 8.74
C ASP A 406 13.12 -4.20 7.33
N SER A 407 12.21 -5.10 6.94
CA SER A 407 12.28 -5.79 5.65
C SER A 407 11.18 -5.35 4.69
N ILE A 408 11.57 -5.08 3.44
CA ILE A 408 10.70 -4.58 2.37
C ILE A 408 10.92 -5.43 1.11
N VAL A 409 9.83 -5.78 0.45
CA VAL A 409 9.84 -6.47 -0.84
C VAL A 409 9.37 -5.53 -1.95
N LEU A 410 10.09 -5.55 -3.07
CA LEU A 410 9.69 -4.94 -4.32
C LEU A 410 9.37 -6.03 -5.35
N VAL A 411 8.22 -5.93 -6.01
CA VAL A 411 7.86 -6.81 -7.14
C VAL A 411 7.67 -6.00 -8.40
N TRP A 412 8.55 -6.19 -9.37
CA TRP A 412 8.60 -5.48 -10.64
C TRP A 412 7.71 -6.14 -11.69
N ARG A 413 6.84 -5.34 -12.31
CA ARG A 413 5.78 -5.85 -13.17
C ARG A 413 6.28 -6.30 -14.55
N GLN A 414 7.08 -5.47 -15.22
CA GLN A 414 7.50 -5.75 -16.60
C GLN A 414 8.62 -6.78 -16.64
N THR A 415 9.62 -6.64 -15.78
CA THR A 415 10.77 -7.54 -15.67
C THR A 415 10.43 -8.84 -14.94
N GLY A 416 9.44 -8.84 -14.05
CA GLY A 416 9.10 -10.02 -13.26
C GLY A 416 10.09 -10.30 -12.13
N VAL A 417 10.79 -9.28 -11.64
CA VAL A 417 11.78 -9.43 -10.58
C VAL A 417 11.14 -9.22 -9.22
N TRP A 418 11.47 -10.08 -8.27
CA TRP A 418 11.24 -9.91 -6.83
C TRP A 418 12.56 -9.52 -6.17
N GLU A 419 12.56 -8.49 -5.34
CA GLU A 419 13.74 -8.06 -4.55
C GLU A 419 13.34 -7.86 -3.09
N LYS A 420 14.21 -8.27 -2.16
CA LYS A 420 14.08 -7.99 -0.74
C LYS A 420 15.20 -7.07 -0.27
N TYR A 421 14.81 -6.03 0.44
CA TYR A 421 15.67 -5.03 1.05
C TYR A 421 15.48 -5.07 2.56
N VAL A 422 16.56 -4.84 3.29
CA VAL A 422 16.58 -4.73 4.75
C VAL A 422 17.09 -3.34 5.13
N ILE A 423 16.46 -2.73 6.13
CA ILE A 423 16.88 -1.48 6.75
C ILE A 423 17.87 -1.84 7.86
N LEU A 424 19.11 -1.38 7.73
CA LEU A 424 20.18 -1.70 8.67
C LEU A 424 20.77 -0.43 9.26
N GLU A 425 21.27 -0.54 10.49
CA GLU A 425 22.15 0.47 11.09
C GLU A 425 23.53 0.38 10.44
N LYS A 426 24.10 1.52 10.07
CA LYS A 426 25.43 1.58 9.48
C LYS A 426 26.50 1.65 10.58
N GLU A 427 27.29 0.59 10.69
CA GLU A 427 28.51 0.61 11.51
C GLU A 427 29.51 1.65 10.97
N GLN A 428 30.04 2.51 11.83
CA GLN A 428 31.01 3.54 11.42
C GLN A 428 32.38 2.89 11.19
N ASP A 429 32.67 2.51 9.94
CA ASP A 429 34.00 2.04 9.54
C ASP A 429 35.08 3.08 9.86
N SER A 430 36.12 2.63 10.58
CA SER A 430 37.23 3.43 11.11
C SER A 430 38.31 3.77 10.08
N GLN A 431 37.99 3.89 8.79
CA GLN A 431 38.98 4.20 7.74
C GLN A 431 38.54 5.41 6.90
N LYS A 432 38.99 6.60 7.32
CA LYS A 432 38.90 7.83 6.52
C LYS A 432 40.01 7.86 5.48
N VAL A 433 39.66 7.75 4.19
CA VAL A 433 40.43 8.35 3.11
C VAL A 433 39.81 9.72 2.84
N TYR A 434 40.51 10.79 3.23
CA TYR A 434 40.06 12.16 2.99
C TYR A 434 40.07 12.45 1.48
N SER A 435 38.94 12.91 0.94
CA SER A 435 38.93 13.57 -0.37
C SER A 435 39.21 15.07 -0.17
N ALA A 436 39.97 15.67 -1.09
CA ALA A 436 40.45 17.05 -1.01
C ALA A 436 39.34 18.14 -1.00
N GLN A 437 38.06 17.76 -1.01
CA GLN A 437 36.92 18.68 -0.90
C GLN A 437 36.40 18.86 0.54
N GLU A 438 36.91 18.10 1.53
CA GLU A 438 36.47 18.18 2.93
C GLU A 438 37.32 19.07 3.85
N THR A 439 38.39 19.71 3.35
CA THR A 439 39.35 20.48 4.16
C THR A 439 38.89 21.87 4.60
N LEU A 440 37.61 22.24 4.46
CA LEU A 440 37.08 23.56 4.86
C LEU A 440 35.93 23.51 5.87
N ARG A 441 35.80 22.43 6.65
CA ARG A 441 34.87 22.41 7.80
C ARG A 441 35.63 22.54 9.11
N ASN A 442 35.60 23.75 9.67
CA ASN A 442 36.05 24.04 11.03
C ASN A 442 35.39 23.08 12.02
N GLU A 443 36.23 22.52 12.89
CA GLU A 443 35.89 21.69 14.02
C GLU A 443 35.06 22.47 15.04
N SER A 444 33.76 22.18 15.12
CA SER A 444 33.00 22.37 16.36
C SER A 444 31.72 21.55 16.33
N THR A 445 31.54 20.69 17.35
CA THR A 445 30.39 19.84 17.70
C THR A 445 30.20 18.53 16.93
N ASN A 446 30.89 17.49 17.40
CA ASN A 446 30.56 16.08 17.15
C ASN A 446 29.20 15.75 17.81
N ASN A 447 28.11 15.77 17.04
CA ASN A 447 26.92 14.98 17.36
C ASN A 447 26.81 13.92 16.26
N ARG A 448 27.57 12.82 16.43
CA ARG A 448 27.68 11.73 15.45
C ARG A 448 26.49 10.80 15.57
N GLY A 449 25.34 11.21 15.05
CA GLY A 449 24.12 10.39 15.08
C GLY A 449 24.24 9.13 14.24
N THR A 450 23.62 8.05 14.71
CA THR A 450 23.40 6.78 14.01
C THR A 450 22.81 7.02 12.61
N GLN A 451 23.41 6.39 11.59
CA GLN A 451 22.94 6.47 10.21
C GLN A 451 22.32 5.14 9.79
N TRP A 452 21.14 5.20 9.18
CA TRP A 452 20.44 4.02 8.65
C TRP A 452 20.61 3.92 7.13
N GLU A 453 20.71 2.71 6.62
CA GLU A 453 20.79 2.43 5.19
C GLU A 453 19.85 1.30 4.76
N LEU A 454 19.56 1.25 3.45
CA LEU A 454 18.80 0.18 2.83
C LEU A 454 19.78 -0.70 2.07
N THR A 455 19.78 -2.00 2.36
CA THR A 455 20.64 -2.98 1.71
C THR A 455 19.78 -4.02 1.02
N ARG A 456 20.08 -4.30 -0.25
CA ARG A 456 19.42 -5.41 -0.96
C ARG A 456 19.96 -6.73 -0.42
N GLU A 457 19.12 -7.46 0.28
CA GLU A 457 19.46 -8.77 0.84
C GLU A 457 19.41 -9.85 -0.25
N SER A 458 18.36 -9.88 -1.07
CA SER A 458 18.18 -10.92 -2.09
C SER A 458 17.28 -10.49 -3.24
N TRP A 459 17.33 -11.25 -4.35
CA TRP A 459 16.42 -11.08 -5.48
C TRP A 459 16.20 -12.39 -6.24
N ARG A 460 15.08 -12.50 -6.98
CA ARG A 460 14.70 -13.64 -7.83
C ARG A 460 13.94 -13.15 -9.07
N GLU A 461 14.11 -13.84 -10.20
CA GLU A 461 13.23 -13.71 -11.37
C GLU A 461 12.04 -14.67 -11.21
N LEU A 462 10.81 -14.20 -11.47
CA LEU A 462 9.54 -14.90 -11.24
C LEU A 462 8.94 -15.49 -12.51
#